data_AF-A0A7S0W3L8-F1
#
_entry.id   AF-A0A7S0W3L8-F1
#
_cell.length_a   1.000
_cell.length_b   1.000
_cell.length_c   1.000
_cell.angle_alpha   90.00
_cell.angle_beta   90.00
_cell.angle_gamma   90.00
#
_symmetry.space_group_name_H-M   'P 1'
#
loop_
_entity.id
_entity.type
_entity.pdbx_description
1 polymer ?
#
loop_
_entity_poly.entity_id
_entity_poly.type
_entity_poly.pdbx_seq_one_letter_code
_entity_poly.pdbx_strand_id
1 'polypeptide(L)'
;GGLPWWFRGVLLGSFAMHQACSQTMFVSQMAFFNAVSDPRVGGTYMTLLNTVANLASKWPATLALLVVDAVALPGVDGFFVLTACCTVVGGLWYAAFRGRAAALGALPQAAWRLNP
;
A
#
# COMPACT_ATOMS: atom_id res chain seq x y z
N GLY A 1 -39.13 3.19 1.50
CA GLY A 1 -38.17 2.30 2.16
C GLY A 1 -36.78 2.88 2.01
N GLY A 2 -36.18 3.33 3.10
CA GLY A 2 -34.80 3.81 3.12
C GLY A 2 -34.02 3.06 4.18
N LEU A 3 -32.71 2.88 3.98
CA LEU A 3 -31.88 2.19 4.96
C LEU A 3 -31.95 2.91 6.32
N PRO A 4 -31.99 2.16 7.45
CA PRO A 4 -32.05 2.72 8.80
C PRO A 4 -30.97 3.76 9.05
N TRP A 5 -31.28 4.81 9.81
CA TRP A 5 -30.36 5.93 10.07
C TRP A 5 -29.08 5.49 10.79
N TRP A 6 -29.18 4.53 11.71
CA TRP A 6 -28.02 3.96 12.42
C TRP A 6 -27.05 3.28 11.45
N PHE A 7 -27.56 2.61 10.42
CA PHE A 7 -26.75 1.89 9.43
C PHE A 7 -25.94 2.87 8.59
N ARG A 8 -26.53 4.02 8.23
CA ARG A 8 -25.81 5.10 7.52
C ARG A 8 -24.70 5.69 8.38
N GLY A 9 -24.96 5.90 9.67
CA GLY A 9 -23.95 6.39 10.61
C GLY A 9 -22.76 5.43 10.71
N VAL A 10 -23.01 4.13 10.85
CA VAL A 10 -21.97 3.10 10.89
C VAL A 10 -21.18 3.03 9.58
N LEU A 11 -21.86 3.07 8.43
CA LEU A 11 -21.19 3.08 7.11
C LEU A 11 -20.31 4.32 6.89
N LEU A 12 -20.82 5.50 7.24
CA LEU A 12 -20.06 6.74 7.12
C LEU A 12 -18.87 6.74 8.06
N GLY A 13 -19.05 6.26 9.29
CA GLY A 13 -17.97 6.11 10.27
C GLY A 13 -16.89 5.14 9.80
N SER A 14 -17.26 3.94 9.33
CA SER A 14 -16.29 2.95 8.86
C SER A 14 -15.53 3.43 7.61
N PHE A 15 -16.22 4.09 6.68
CA PHE A 15 -15.58 4.68 5.50
C PHE A 15 -14.63 5.80 5.87
N ALA A 16 -15.01 6.68 6.80
CA ALA A 16 -14.16 7.76 7.28
C ALA A 16 -12.88 7.22 7.95
N MET A 17 -13.01 6.19 8.80
CA MET A 17 -11.87 5.52 9.43
C MET A 17 -10.94 4.87 8.37
N HIS A 18 -11.53 4.16 7.41
CA HIS A 18 -10.77 3.56 6.31
C HIS A 18 -9.97 4.62 5.53
N GLN A 19 -10.62 5.73 5.18
CA GLN A 19 -9.97 6.83 4.47
C GLN A 19 -8.87 7.48 5.30
N ALA A 20 -9.10 7.71 6.58
CA ALA A 20 -8.08 8.26 7.47
C ALA A 20 -6.81 7.38 7.49
N CYS A 21 -6.96 6.07 7.67
CA CYS A 21 -5.83 5.13 7.64
C CYS A 21 -5.09 5.16 6.30
N SER A 22 -5.83 5.17 5.19
CA SER A 22 -5.25 5.22 3.84
C SER A 22 -4.44 6.50 3.61
N GLN A 23 -4.97 7.65 4.01
CA GLN A 23 -4.27 8.94 3.90
C GLN A 23 -3.03 9.00 4.79
N THR A 24 -3.09 8.47 6.02
CA THR A 24 -1.90 8.38 6.89
C THR A 24 -0.80 7.53 6.25
N MET A 25 -1.16 6.37 5.68
CA MET A 25 -0.21 5.50 4.99
C MET A 25 0.46 6.22 3.81
N PHE A 26 -0.31 6.96 3.02
CA PHE A 26 0.20 7.74 1.90
C PHE A 26 1.20 8.83 2.36
N VAL A 27 0.87 9.57 3.42
CA VAL A 27 1.76 10.60 3.97
C VAL A 27 3.05 10.00 4.52
N SER A 28 2.97 8.86 5.21
CA SER A 28 4.17 8.15 5.71
C SER A 28 5.08 7.68 4.56
N GLN A 29 4.51 7.19 3.46
CA GLN A 29 5.27 6.80 2.27
C GLN A 29 5.95 8.00 1.60
N MET A 30 5.24 9.12 1.43
CA MET A 30 5.79 10.34 0.86
C MET A 30 6.91 10.95 1.72
N ALA A 31 6.78 10.88 3.05
CA ALA A 31 7.83 11.30 3.97
C ALA A 31 9.09 10.43 3.82
N PHE A 32 8.94 9.12 3.63
CA PHE A 32 10.05 8.21 3.37
C PHE A 32 10.73 8.49 2.01
N PHE A 33 9.96 8.72 0.94
CA PHE A 33 10.51 9.08 -0.36
C PHE A 33 11.31 10.38 -0.33
N ASN A 34 10.82 11.37 0.41
CA ASN A 34 11.55 12.61 0.62
C ASN A 34 12.84 12.39 1.43
N ALA A 35 12.80 11.52 2.45
CA ALA A 35 13.99 11.21 3.26
C ALA A 35 15.10 10.48 2.47
N VAL A 36 14.73 9.62 1.52
CA VAL A 36 15.66 8.87 0.65
C VAL A 36 16.18 9.70 -0.53
N SER A 37 15.47 10.75 -0.92
CA SER A 37 15.87 11.61 -2.04
C SER A 37 17.02 12.53 -1.64
N ASP A 38 18.20 12.36 -2.24
CA ASP A 38 19.39 13.18 -1.96
C ASP A 38 19.15 14.67 -2.28
N PRO A 39 19.56 15.65 -1.44
CA PRO A 39 19.37 17.07 -1.70
C PRO A 39 19.88 17.59 -3.06
N ARG A 40 20.90 16.96 -3.65
CA ARG A 40 21.51 17.42 -4.93
C ARG A 40 20.75 16.96 -6.17
N VAL A 41 20.05 15.82 -6.11
CA VAL A 41 19.28 15.24 -7.24
C VAL A 41 17.88 14.79 -6.78
N GLY A 42 17.38 15.38 -5.70
CA GLY A 42 16.22 14.88 -4.96
C GLY A 42 14.92 15.04 -5.72
N GLY A 43 14.79 16.09 -6.54
CA GLY A 43 13.60 16.30 -7.38
C GLY A 43 13.37 15.18 -8.40
N THR A 44 14.45 14.65 -8.99
CA THR A 44 14.37 13.55 -9.96
C THR A 44 14.07 12.22 -9.27
N TYR A 45 14.71 11.93 -8.12
CA TYR A 45 14.41 10.73 -7.34
C TYR A 45 12.99 10.72 -6.77
N MET A 46 12.52 11.84 -6.24
CA MET A 46 11.16 11.98 -5.73
C MET A 46 10.12 11.77 -6.83
N THR A 47 10.34 12.31 -8.03
CA THR A 47 9.44 12.13 -9.18
C THR A 47 9.44 10.69 -9.70
N LEU A 48 10.61 10.05 -9.77
CA LEU A 48 10.73 8.65 -10.17
C LEU A 48 10.05 7.73 -9.15
N LEU A 49 10.29 7.94 -7.84
CA LEU A 49 9.66 7.19 -6.77
C LEU A 49 8.13 7.37 -6.78
N ASN A 50 7.65 8.58 -7.05
CA ASN A 50 6.22 8.84 -7.23
C ASN A 50 5.64 8.13 -8.46
N THR A 51 6.38 8.08 -9.58
CA THR A 51 5.97 7.32 -10.77
C THR A 51 5.87 5.83 -10.45
N VAL A 52 6.89 5.28 -9.80
CA VAL A 52 6.92 3.88 -9.37
C VAL A 52 5.78 3.59 -8.40
N ALA A 53 5.52 4.47 -7.42
CA ALA A 53 4.42 4.30 -6.45
C ALA A 53 3.04 4.35 -7.12
N ASN A 54 2.82 5.30 -8.04
CA ASN A 54 1.58 5.40 -8.80
C ASN A 54 1.36 4.15 -9.66
N LEU A 55 2.39 3.68 -10.37
CA LEU A 55 2.33 2.43 -11.13
C LEU A 55 2.05 1.23 -10.21
N ALA A 56 2.76 1.17 -9.07
CA ALA A 56 2.66 0.11 -8.07
C ALA A 56 1.25 -0.02 -7.47
N SER A 57 0.49 1.07 -7.39
CA SER A 57 -0.89 1.06 -6.89
C SER A 57 -1.92 0.52 -7.88
N LYS A 58 -1.62 0.55 -9.19
CA LYS A 58 -2.58 0.23 -10.25
C LYS A 58 -2.38 -1.16 -10.85
N TRP A 59 -1.14 -1.55 -11.10
CA TRP A 59 -0.82 -2.86 -11.70
C TRP A 59 -1.32 -4.09 -10.91
N PRO A 60 -1.48 -4.12 -9.56
CA PRO A 60 -1.87 -5.35 -8.88
C PRO A 60 -3.32 -5.70 -9.18
N ALA A 61 -4.18 -4.69 -9.36
CA ALA A 61 -5.57 -4.89 -9.73
C ALA A 61 -5.68 -5.49 -11.15
N THR A 62 -4.88 -5.00 -12.09
CA THR A 62 -4.85 -5.55 -13.45
C THR A 62 -4.33 -6.99 -13.46
N LEU A 63 -3.23 -7.27 -12.75
CA LEU A 63 -2.70 -8.63 -12.63
C LEU A 63 -3.68 -9.57 -11.92
N ALA A 64 -4.36 -9.10 -10.87
CA ALA A 64 -5.37 -9.88 -10.15
C ALA A 64 -6.49 -10.32 -11.09
N LEU A 65 -6.98 -9.41 -11.93
CA LEU A 65 -8.03 -9.71 -12.92
C LEU A 65 -7.55 -10.68 -14.01
N LEU A 66 -6.27 -10.66 -14.39
CA LEU A 66 -5.72 -11.62 -15.35
C LEU A 66 -5.61 -13.04 -14.78
N VAL A 67 -5.45 -13.16 -13.46
CA VAL A 67 -5.19 -14.43 -12.77
C VAL A 67 -6.46 -15.01 -12.13
N VAL A 68 -7.49 -14.20 -11.88
CA VAL A 68 -8.71 -14.62 -11.15
C VAL A 68 -9.38 -15.85 -11.76
N ASP A 69 -9.47 -15.90 -13.09
CA ASP A 69 -10.11 -17.00 -13.81
C ASP A 69 -9.27 -18.29 -13.76
N ALA A 70 -7.94 -18.15 -13.73
CA ALA A 70 -7.03 -19.29 -13.64
C ALA A 70 -7.03 -19.95 -12.25
N VAL A 71 -7.46 -19.22 -11.22
CA VAL A 71 -7.43 -19.65 -9.80
C VAL A 71 -8.83 -20.08 -9.31
N ALA A 72 -9.86 -19.99 -10.17
CA ALA A 72 -11.20 -20.45 -9.86
C ALA A 72 -11.26 -21.97 -9.62
N LEU A 73 -12.05 -22.39 -8.62
CA LEU A 73 -12.24 -23.80 -8.24
C LEU A 73 -13.70 -24.22 -8.47
N PRO A 74 -14.00 -25.52 -8.63
CA PRO A 74 -15.37 -25.99 -8.77
C PRO A 74 -16.24 -25.56 -7.58
N GLY A 75 -17.22 -24.68 -7.81
CA GLY A 75 -18.12 -24.17 -6.78
C GLY A 75 -17.60 -22.98 -5.95
N VAL A 76 -16.41 -22.43 -6.25
CA VAL A 76 -15.86 -21.26 -5.57
C VAL A 76 -15.33 -20.24 -6.59
N ASP A 77 -15.81 -18.99 -6.50
CA ASP A 77 -15.35 -17.89 -7.34
C ASP A 77 -13.85 -17.61 -7.08
N GLY A 78 -13.08 -17.53 -8.17
CA GLY A 78 -11.65 -17.23 -8.15
C GLY A 78 -11.33 -15.93 -7.40
N PHE A 79 -12.27 -14.98 -7.31
CA PHE A 79 -12.11 -13.77 -6.51
C PHE A 79 -11.82 -14.07 -5.03
N PHE A 80 -12.55 -15.00 -4.41
CA PHE A 80 -12.36 -15.33 -2.99
C PHE A 80 -11.05 -16.07 -2.77
N VAL A 81 -10.71 -17.00 -3.67
CA VAL A 81 -9.45 -17.75 -3.60
C VAL A 81 -8.26 -16.81 -3.77
N LEU A 82 -8.30 -15.93 -4.77
CA LEU A 82 -7.27 -14.93 -5.03
C LEU A 82 -7.12 -13.95 -3.86
N THR A 83 -8.24 -13.48 -3.28
CA THR A 83 -8.22 -12.60 -2.11
C THR A 83 -7.57 -13.28 -0.91
N ALA A 84 -7.91 -14.55 -0.65
CA ALA A 84 -7.28 -15.33 0.42
C ALA A 84 -5.77 -15.48 0.18
N CYS A 85 -5.35 -15.85 -1.03
CA CYS A 85 -3.94 -15.96 -1.41
C CYS A 85 -3.20 -14.63 -1.22
N CYS A 86 -3.73 -13.52 -1.75
CA CYS A 86 -3.14 -12.19 -1.61
C CYS A 86 -3.02 -11.75 -0.15
N THR A 87 -4.01 -12.09 0.69
CA THR A 87 -3.99 -11.77 2.12
C THR A 87 -2.90 -12.55 2.85
N VAL A 88 -2.76 -13.84 2.56
CA VAL A 88 -1.70 -14.69 3.14
C VAL A 88 -0.32 -14.19 2.70
N VAL A 89 -0.13 -13.96 1.39
CA VAL A 89 1.14 -13.45 0.84
C VAL A 89 1.48 -12.09 1.44
N GLY A 90 0.51 -11.18 1.54
CA GLY A 90 0.70 -9.86 2.16
C GLY A 90 1.06 -9.95 3.64
N GLY A 91 0.40 -10.84 4.40
CA GLY A 91 0.72 -11.10 5.80
C GLY A 91 2.14 -11.65 6.00
N LEU A 92 2.53 -12.62 5.17
CA LEU A 92 3.90 -13.18 5.17
C LEU A 92 4.94 -12.13 4.81
N TRP A 93 4.66 -11.31 3.79
CA TRP A 93 5.54 -10.21 3.40
C TRP A 93 5.70 -9.19 4.54
N TYR A 94 4.60 -8.77 5.16
CA TYR A 94 4.65 -7.84 6.28
C TYR A 94 5.46 -8.42 7.45
N ALA A 95 5.24 -9.68 7.80
CA ALA A 95 5.99 -10.36 8.86
C ALA A 95 7.50 -10.45 8.56
N ALA A 96 7.87 -10.73 7.30
CA ALA A 96 9.27 -10.84 6.90
C ALA A 96 9.97 -9.47 6.78
N PHE A 97 9.27 -8.44 6.32
CA PHE A 97 9.87 -7.14 5.99
C PHE A 97 9.70 -6.07 7.06
N ARG A 98 8.83 -6.26 8.07
CA ARG A 98 8.66 -5.28 9.17
C ARG A 98 9.97 -4.89 9.86
N GLY A 99 10.89 -5.85 10.05
CA GLY A 99 12.18 -5.60 10.69
C GLY A 99 13.09 -4.73 9.82
N ARG A 100 13.08 -4.95 8.50
CA ARG A 100 13.80 -4.12 7.53
C ARG A 100 13.19 -2.73 7.43
N ALA A 101 11.87 -2.62 7.36
CA ALA A 101 11.18 -1.33 7.33
C ALA A 101 11.48 -0.49 8.58
N ALA A 102 11.45 -1.11 9.77
CA ALA A 102 11.82 -0.46 11.01
C ALA A 102 13.30 -0.05 11.04
N ALA A 103 14.21 -0.91 10.56
CA ALA A 103 15.63 -0.58 10.47
C ALA A 103 15.88 0.60 9.52
N LEU A 104 15.24 0.62 8.35
CA LEU A 104 15.36 1.71 7.39
C LEU A 104 14.78 3.03 7.90
N GLY A 105 13.68 2.97 8.67
CA GLY A 105 13.07 4.14 9.29
C GLY A 105 13.87 4.71 10.47
N ALA A 106 14.70 3.90 11.13
CA ALA A 106 15.56 4.32 12.24
C ALA A 106 16.90 4.93 11.79
N LEU A 107 17.27 4.80 10.50
CA LEU A 107 18.52 5.35 9.99
C LEU A 107 18.47 6.89 9.99
N PRO A 108 19.51 7.58 10.55
CA PRO A 108 19.60 9.03 10.49
C PRO A 108 19.69 9.49 9.03
N GLN A 109 19.12 10.67 8.70
CA GLN A 109 19.11 11.21 7.33
C GLN A 109 20.52 11.32 6.71
N ALA A 110 21.57 11.41 7.52
CA ALA A 110 22.96 11.42 7.07
C ALA A 110 23.42 10.11 6.42
N ALA A 111 22.81 8.96 6.74
CA ALA A 111 23.14 7.68 6.11
C ALA A 111 22.59 7.56 4.68
N TRP A 112 21.59 8.38 4.34
CA TRP A 112 20.93 8.40 3.03
C TRP A 112 21.50 9.45 2.08
N ARG A 113 22.23 10.44 2.62
CA ARG A 113 22.83 11.54 1.88
C ARG A 113 24.30 11.25 1.68
N LEU A 114 24.79 11.36 0.45
CA LEU A 114 26.23 11.36 0.22
C LEU A 114 26.79 12.67 0.81
N ASN A 115 27.45 12.58 1.97
CA ASN A 115 28.28 13.68 2.45
C ASN A 115 29.31 14.02 1.35
N PRO A 116 29.64 15.30 1.11
CA PRO A 116 30.75 15.65 0.24
C PRO A 116 32.06 15.01 0.71
#